data_AF-A0A1V5P0T6-F1
#
_entry.id   AF-A0A1V5P0T6-F1
#
_cell.length_a   1.000
_cell.length_b   1.000
_cell.length_c   1.000
_cell.angle_alpha   90.00
_cell.angle_beta   90.00
_cell.angle_gamma   90.00
#
_symmetry.space_group_name_H-M   'P 1'
#
loop_
_entity.id
_entity.type
_entity.pdbx_description
1 polymer ?
#
loop_
_entity_poly.entity_id
_entity_poly.type
_entity_poly.pdbx_seq_one_letter_code
_entity_poly.pdbx_strand_id
1 'polypeptide(L)'
;MNIMSTIKALTLPEIFRIKEMTDDSATPDLLKAVECARRDWQQALKEINYADSDLDGYVIFRINSTERRYMALLEQAKKEGASAWPELAQLCCEEEMGACSDSRKNEPLCTG
;
A
#
# COMPACT_ATOMS: atom_id res chain seq x y z
N MET A 1 -27.64 22.05 32.59
CA MET A 1 -26.72 22.54 31.53
C MET A 1 -26.90 21.65 30.32
N ASN A 2 -27.42 22.19 29.21
CA ASN A 2 -27.87 21.41 28.06
C ASN A 2 -26.78 21.41 26.97
N ILE A 3 -26.21 20.24 26.69
CA ILE A 3 -25.05 20.03 25.80
C ILE A 3 -25.38 20.48 24.36
N MET A 4 -26.66 20.50 23.99
CA MET A 4 -27.14 21.00 22.70
C MET A 4 -26.93 22.50 22.48
N SER A 5 -26.64 23.27 23.54
CA SER A 5 -26.46 24.74 23.44
C SER A 5 -25.02 25.16 23.16
N THR A 6 -24.03 24.30 23.33
CA THR A 6 -22.61 24.61 23.08
C THR A 6 -22.20 24.34 21.63
N ILE A 7 -22.87 23.42 20.93
CA ILE A 7 -22.58 23.10 19.53
C ILE A 7 -22.94 24.28 18.60
N LYS A 8 -23.96 25.07 18.96
CA LYS A 8 -24.38 26.26 18.19
C LYS A 8 -23.42 27.46 18.33
N ALA A 9 -22.46 27.41 19.24
CA ALA A 9 -21.50 28.48 19.47
C ALA A 9 -20.23 28.34 18.62
N LEU A 10 -20.05 27.20 17.94
CA LEU A 10 -18.91 26.99 17.05
C LEU A 10 -19.16 27.72 15.74
N THR A 11 -18.33 28.72 15.47
CA THR A 11 -18.37 29.43 14.20
C THR A 11 -17.79 28.54 13.10
N LEU A 12 -18.32 28.64 11.87
CA LEU A 12 -17.83 27.89 10.70
C LEU A 12 -16.29 27.83 10.56
N PRO A 13 -15.51 28.89 10.82
CA PRO A 13 -14.04 28.80 10.80
C PRO A 13 -13.43 27.95 11.92
N GLU A 14 -14.06 27.81 13.08
CA GLU A 14 -13.61 26.90 14.16
C GLU A 14 -13.89 25.45 13.81
N ILE A 15 -15.05 25.18 13.19
CA ILE A 15 -15.38 23.86 12.63
C ILE A 15 -14.39 23.49 11.51
N PHE A 16 -13.99 24.46 10.69
CA PHE A 16 -12.99 24.26 9.64
C PHE A 16 -11.59 23.98 10.21
N ARG A 17 -11.19 24.65 11.30
CA ARG A 17 -9.94 24.35 12.01
C ARG A 17 -9.93 22.95 12.65
N ILE A 18 -11.06 22.50 13.21
CA ILE A 18 -11.17 21.14 13.76
C ILE A 18 -11.07 20.10 12.64
N LYS A 19 -11.63 20.38 11.46
CA LYS A 19 -11.46 19.52 10.27
C LYS A 19 -9.98 19.42 9.86
N GLU A 20 -9.27 20.55 9.84
CA GLU A 20 -7.85 20.62 9.47
C GLU A 20 -6.91 19.88 10.44
N MET A 21 -7.27 19.77 11.73
CA MET A 21 -6.49 18.99 12.72
C MET A 21 -6.80 17.49 12.72
N THR A 22 -7.83 17.06 11.97
CA THR A 22 -8.25 15.65 11.84
C THR A 22 -7.83 15.06 10.48
N ASP A 23 -7.32 15.90 9.58
CA ASP A 23 -6.96 15.51 8.20
C ASP A 23 -5.54 14.89 8.08
N ASP A 24 -4.71 14.95 9.13
CA ASP A 24 -3.35 14.34 9.11
C ASP A 24 -3.30 12.88 9.61
N SER A 25 -4.43 12.28 10.02
CA SER A 25 -4.43 10.90 10.55
C SER A 25 -5.54 9.99 9.99
N ALA A 26 -6.26 10.40 8.95
CA ALA A 26 -7.46 9.70 8.47
C ALA A 26 -7.25 8.80 7.25
N THR A 27 -6.11 8.86 6.56
CA THR A 27 -5.71 7.79 5.64
C THR A 27 -4.83 6.82 6.43
N PRO A 28 -5.29 5.60 6.78
CA PRO A 28 -4.34 4.53 7.00
C PRO A 28 -3.41 4.55 5.78
N ASP A 29 -2.13 4.83 6.01
CA ASP A 29 -1.07 4.86 5.01
C ASP A 29 -1.42 3.85 3.92
N LEU A 30 -1.70 4.33 2.71
CA LEU A 30 -2.31 3.51 1.65
C LEU A 30 -1.51 2.22 1.45
N LEU A 31 -0.19 2.27 1.65
CA LEU A 31 0.70 1.11 1.64
C LEU A 31 0.41 0.13 2.78
N LYS A 32 0.14 0.60 4.00
CA LYS A 32 -0.34 -0.24 5.10
C LYS A 32 -1.69 -0.87 4.78
N ALA A 33 -2.61 -0.12 4.16
CA ALA A 33 -3.91 -0.66 3.77
C ALA A 33 -3.78 -1.77 2.70
N VAL A 34 -2.91 -1.56 1.70
CA VAL A 34 -2.55 -2.56 0.67
C VAL A 34 -1.96 -3.81 1.34
N GLU A 35 -1.01 -3.63 2.25
CA GLU A 35 -0.34 -4.75 2.94
C GLU A 35 -1.30 -5.53 3.84
N CYS A 36 -2.20 -4.85 4.54
CA CYS A 36 -3.28 -5.49 5.30
C CYS A 36 -4.19 -6.30 4.38
N ALA A 37 -4.65 -5.72 3.26
CA ALA A 37 -5.51 -6.44 2.31
C ALA A 37 -4.82 -7.67 1.69
N ARG A 38 -3.50 -7.57 1.43
CA ARG A 38 -2.69 -8.70 0.98
C ARG A 38 -2.66 -9.84 2.00
N ARG A 39 -2.46 -9.51 3.28
CA ARG A 39 -2.48 -10.51 4.37
C ARG A 39 -3.86 -11.12 4.56
N ASP A 40 -4.91 -10.32 4.52
CA ASP A 40 -6.30 -10.78 4.62
C ASP A 40 -6.62 -11.79 3.51
N TRP A 41 -6.21 -11.50 2.27
CA TRP A 41 -6.39 -12.42 1.15
C TRP A 41 -5.59 -13.72 1.31
N GLN A 42 -4.33 -13.63 1.72
CA GLN A 42 -3.50 -14.81 2.01
C GLN A 42 -4.09 -15.66 3.15
N GLN A 43 -4.70 -15.03 4.14
CA GLN A 43 -5.36 -15.73 5.23
C GLN A 43 -6.63 -16.44 4.74
N ALA A 44 -7.47 -15.77 3.95
CA ALA A 44 -8.67 -16.37 3.35
C ALA A 44 -8.33 -17.59 2.46
N LEU A 45 -7.22 -17.54 1.72
CA LEU A 45 -6.74 -18.69 0.95
C LEU A 45 -6.31 -19.88 1.83
N LYS A 46 -5.87 -19.64 3.07
CA LYS A 46 -5.54 -20.70 4.01
C LYS A 46 -6.79 -21.28 4.68
N GLU A 47 -7.79 -20.44 4.94
CA GLU A 47 -9.04 -20.81 5.60
C GLU A 47 -9.75 -21.97 4.88
N ILE A 48 -9.66 -22.07 3.55
CA ILE A 48 -10.26 -23.18 2.77
C ILE A 48 -9.77 -24.57 3.19
N ASN A 49 -8.57 -24.69 3.74
CA ASN A 49 -8.01 -25.98 4.15
C ASN A 49 -8.56 -26.48 5.49
N TYR A 50 -9.20 -25.59 6.25
CA TYR A 50 -9.67 -25.86 7.61
C TYR A 50 -11.17 -25.58 7.78
N ALA A 51 -11.84 -25.18 6.71
CA ALA A 51 -13.26 -24.86 6.72
C ALA A 51 -14.09 -26.14 6.76
N ASP A 52 -15.17 -26.10 7.52
CA ASP A 52 -16.23 -27.09 7.40
C ASP A 52 -16.96 -26.90 6.06
N SER A 53 -17.47 -27.98 5.49
CA SER A 53 -18.26 -28.00 4.26
C SER A 53 -19.46 -27.04 4.29
N ASP A 54 -20.07 -26.85 5.46
CA ASP A 54 -21.17 -25.89 5.65
C ASP A 54 -20.73 -24.42 5.46
N LEU A 55 -19.42 -24.14 5.51
CA LEU A 55 -18.84 -22.81 5.39
C LEU A 55 -18.15 -22.55 4.05
N ASP A 56 -18.17 -23.49 3.10
CA ASP A 56 -17.52 -23.35 1.79
C ASP A 56 -17.95 -22.07 1.06
N GLY A 57 -19.26 -21.79 1.07
CA GLY A 57 -19.81 -20.58 0.45
C GLY A 57 -19.28 -19.29 1.09
N TYR A 58 -19.10 -19.27 2.41
CA TYR A 58 -18.53 -18.15 3.13
C TYR A 58 -17.04 -17.97 2.81
N VAL A 59 -16.27 -19.04 2.78
CA VAL A 59 -14.83 -18.98 2.50
C VAL A 59 -14.56 -18.55 1.06
N ILE A 60 -15.33 -19.04 0.09
CA ILE A 60 -15.26 -18.59 -1.30
C ILE A 60 -15.59 -17.09 -1.38
N PHE A 61 -16.64 -16.64 -0.70
CA PHE A 61 -16.97 -15.22 -0.63
C PHE A 61 -15.85 -14.37 -0.01
N ARG A 62 -15.22 -14.86 1.07
CA ARG A 62 -14.09 -14.21 1.74
C ARG A 62 -12.88 -14.07 0.83
N ILE A 63 -12.51 -15.13 0.11
CA ILE A 63 -11.42 -15.11 -0.86
C ILE A 63 -11.69 -14.04 -1.93
N ASN A 64 -12.88 -14.07 -2.54
CA ASN A 64 -13.24 -13.13 -3.60
C ASN A 64 -13.31 -11.67 -3.12
N SER A 65 -13.87 -11.43 -1.93
CA SER A 65 -14.02 -10.07 -1.40
C SER A 65 -12.68 -9.46 -0.99
N THR A 66 -11.79 -10.25 -0.38
CA THR A 66 -10.45 -9.80 0.01
C THR A 66 -9.53 -9.58 -1.20
N GLU A 67 -9.61 -10.44 -2.21
CA GLU A 67 -8.91 -10.24 -3.50
C GLU A 67 -9.32 -8.92 -4.17
N ARG A 68 -10.63 -8.69 -4.33
CA ARG A 68 -11.15 -7.47 -4.96
C ARG A 68 -10.72 -6.22 -4.21
N ARG A 69 -10.74 -6.26 -2.87
CA ARG A 69 -10.25 -5.15 -2.04
C ARG A 69 -8.77 -4.90 -2.27
N TYR A 70 -7.94 -5.95 -2.29
CA TYR A 70 -6.51 -5.82 -2.55
C TYR A 70 -6.23 -5.20 -3.93
N MET A 71 -6.92 -5.68 -4.98
CA MET A 71 -6.77 -5.12 -6.34
C MET A 71 -7.21 -3.65 -6.44
N ALA A 72 -8.33 -3.28 -5.83
CA ALA A 72 -8.78 -1.89 -5.81
C ALA A 72 -7.77 -0.95 -5.12
N LEU A 73 -7.15 -1.40 -4.03
CA LEU A 73 -6.13 -0.63 -3.33
C LEU A 73 -4.83 -0.52 -4.13
N LEU A 74 -4.44 -1.56 -4.88
CA LEU A 74 -3.29 -1.48 -5.80
C LEU A 74 -3.56 -0.48 -6.94
N GLU A 75 -4.76 -0.48 -7.51
CA GLU A 75 -5.13 0.50 -8.53
C GLU A 75 -5.11 1.93 -7.99
N GLN A 76 -5.56 2.12 -6.75
CA GLN A 76 -5.49 3.40 -6.06
C GLN A 76 -4.04 3.82 -5.82
N ALA A 77 -3.19 2.94 -5.29
CA ALA A 77 -1.77 3.20 -5.06
C ALA A 77 -1.06 3.59 -6.36
N LYS A 78 -1.36 2.91 -7.46
CA LYS A 78 -0.83 3.25 -8.79
C LYS A 78 -1.26 4.64 -9.25
N LYS A 79 -2.52 5.03 -9.02
CA LYS A 79 -3.04 6.37 -9.39
C LYS A 79 -2.40 7.47 -8.55
N GLU A 80 -2.07 7.17 -7.29
CA GLU A 80 -1.42 8.10 -6.36
C GLU A 80 0.11 8.13 -6.50
N GLY A 81 0.69 7.36 -7.43
CA GLY A 81 2.14 7.29 -7.63
C GLY A 81 2.89 6.60 -6.48
N ALA A 82 2.16 5.90 -5.61
CA ALA A 82 2.77 5.14 -4.53
C ALA A 82 3.50 3.93 -5.10
N SER A 83 4.83 3.97 -5.03
CA SER A 83 5.72 2.87 -5.44
C SER A 83 6.22 2.14 -4.21
N ALA A 84 6.30 0.81 -4.29
CA ALA A 84 6.94 -0.02 -3.27
C ALA A 84 8.47 0.18 -3.22
N TRP A 85 9.04 0.75 -4.28
CA TRP A 85 10.46 1.06 -4.39
C TRP A 85 10.63 2.58 -4.52
N PRO A 86 11.41 3.24 -3.66
CA PRO A 86 11.83 4.60 -3.91
C PRO A 86 12.48 4.62 -5.29
N GLU A 87 12.09 5.57 -6.14
CA GLU A 87 12.64 5.69 -7.48
C GLU A 87 14.16 5.81 -7.34
N LEU A 88 14.91 4.86 -7.90
CA LEU A 88 16.37 4.90 -7.95
C LEU A 88 16.91 6.09 -8.76
N ALA A 89 16.06 7.06 -9.11
CA ALA A 89 16.34 8.26 -9.89
C ALA A 89 17.32 9.23 -9.21
N GLN A 90 17.72 9.00 -7.95
CA GLN A 90 18.83 9.74 -7.30
C GLN A 90 20.15 8.97 -7.25
N LEU A 91 20.24 7.81 -7.91
CA LEU A 91 21.51 7.21 -8.33
C LEU A 91 21.79 7.54 -9.80
N CYS A 92 21.42 8.75 -10.25
CA CYS A 92 22.17 9.39 -11.32
C CYS A 92 23.60 9.56 -10.83
N CYS A 93 24.41 8.51 -11.00
CA CYS A 93 25.85 8.63 -10.97
C CYS A 93 26.19 9.73 -11.99
N GLU A 94 26.70 10.86 -11.48
CA GLU A 94 27.61 11.71 -12.22
C GLU A 94 28.86 10.87 -12.55
N GLU A 95 28.74 9.87 -13.42
CA GLU A 95 29.89 9.35 -14.14
C GLU A 95 30.08 10.24 -15.35
N GLU A 96 30.73 11.37 -15.06
CA GLU A 96 31.39 12.20 -16.04
C GLU A 96 32.22 11.34 -17.00
N MET A 97 31.86 11.43 -18.28
CA MET A 97 32.77 11.60 -19.41
C MET A 97 34.23 11.15 -19.19
N GLY A 98 34.54 9.90 -19.52
CA GLY A 98 35.91 9.38 -19.47
C GLY A 98 36.13 8.23 -20.45
N ALA A 99 36.31 8.57 -21.73
CA ALA A 99 36.78 7.61 -22.72
C ALA A 99 38.16 7.08 -22.34
N CYS A 100 38.30 5.76 -22.18
CA CYS A 100 39.55 5.09 -22.56
C CYS A 100 39.31 3.60 -22.83
N SER A 101 39.65 3.22 -24.05
CA SER A 101 39.77 1.86 -24.57
C SER A 101 40.81 1.08 -23.77
N ASP A 102 40.49 -0.12 -23.29
CA ASP A 102 41.47 -1.22 -23.38
C ASP A 102 40.78 -2.59 -23.43
N SER A 103 41.18 -3.37 -24.42
CA SER A 103 40.79 -4.76 -24.60
C SER A 103 41.43 -5.62 -23.53
N ARG A 104 40.66 -6.52 -22.92
CA ARG A 104 41.21 -7.77 -22.37
C ARG A 104 40.12 -8.85 -22.27
N LYS A 105 40.23 -9.81 -23.18
CA LYS A 105 39.63 -11.16 -23.11
C LYS A 105 39.92 -11.77 -21.74
N ASN A 106 39.05 -12.65 -21.23
CA ASN A 106 39.38 -13.85 -20.43
C ASN A 106 38.12 -14.71 -20.22
N GLU A 107 38.27 -16.01 -20.49
CA GLU A 107 37.27 -17.10 -20.52
C GLU A 107 36.56 -17.43 -19.20
N PRO A 108 35.44 -18.20 -19.24
CA PRO A 108 34.69 -18.59 -18.05
C PRO A 108 35.40 -19.69 -17.25
N LEU A 109 35.52 -19.47 -15.93
CA LEU A 109 35.83 -20.50 -14.94
C LEU A 109 34.56 -21.30 -14.61
N CYS A 110 34.47 -22.54 -15.09
CA CYS A 110 33.55 -23.55 -14.57
C CYS A 110 34.31 -24.88 -14.46
N THR A 111 34.77 -25.20 -13.25
CA THR A 111 35.04 -26.56 -12.80
C THR A 111 34.72 -26.65 -11.32
N GLY A 112 33.84 -27.59 -10.95
CA GLY A 112 33.41 -27.91 -9.59
C GLY A 112 32.11 -28.67 -9.61
#